data_AF-A0A9D0XY83-F1
#
_entry.id   AF-A0A9D0XY83-F1
#
_cell.length_a   1.000
_cell.length_b   1.000
_cell.length_c   1.000
_cell.angle_alpha   90.00
_cell.angle_beta   90.00
_cell.angle_gamma   90.00
#
_symmetry.space_group_name_H-M   'P 1'
#
loop_
_entity.id
_entity.type
_entity.pdbx_description
1 polymer ?
#
loop_
_entity_poly.entity_id
_entity_poly.type
_entity_poly.pdbx_seq_one_letter_code
_entity_poly.pdbx_strand_id
1 'polypeptide(L)'
;MNKFDIDKLDGMLSAMIRLLEGDPSSGLTFDELYSFQDEDGSFKLLDSYEVPGDARVDFCHTPTYIGSAILMKKYLDGEVSLKDKLEKALGASLKSGLLGHGYDAESGRISAMNIFIKGGLREILENHYYICPEFHDLIHNILHQYNSDLFWGYTKGTWGEDYASKWQEIVDSLKINRRLYIAYGSNMNRTQMLSRCPSAILIGKTYLEDWEFTMPHYANIERKEGKKTPALVWQITKKDEAALNRYEGYPKAYDKINIIVNIDGRPVSAMAYVMTEEY
;
A
#
# COMPACT_ATOMS: atom_id res chain seq x y z
N MET A 1 29.50 6.75 22.54
CA MET A 1 28.66 6.32 21.42
C MET A 1 29.42 5.24 20.70
N ASN A 2 28.91 4.00 20.68
CA ASN A 2 29.49 2.95 19.84
C ASN A 2 29.43 3.47 18.40
N LYS A 3 30.59 3.65 17.77
CA LYS A 3 30.67 4.06 16.38
C LYS A 3 30.19 2.84 15.59
N PHE A 4 28.96 2.87 15.10
CA PHE A 4 28.46 1.81 14.23
C PHE A 4 29.46 1.61 13.09
N ASP A 5 29.75 0.36 12.75
CA ASP A 5 30.56 0.04 11.59
C ASP A 5 29.71 0.24 10.34
N ILE A 6 29.67 1.48 9.86
CA ILE A 6 28.83 1.91 8.72
C ILE A 6 29.16 1.07 7.49
N ASP A 7 30.45 0.80 7.23
CA ASP A 7 30.89 -0.01 6.10
C ASP A 7 30.30 -1.43 6.16
N LYS A 8 30.21 -2.01 7.37
CA LYS A 8 29.57 -3.31 7.57
C LYS A 8 28.06 -3.27 7.35
N LEU A 9 27.39 -2.21 7.82
CA LEU A 9 25.94 -2.03 7.64
C LEU A 9 25.58 -1.85 6.16
N ASP A 10 26.32 -1.01 5.44
CA ASP A 10 26.16 -0.77 4.00
C ASP A 10 26.45 -2.05 3.20
N GLY A 11 27.45 -2.83 3.63
CA GLY A 11 27.76 -4.14 3.07
C GLY A 11 26.58 -5.12 3.19
N MET A 12 25.93 -5.16 4.35
CA MET A 12 24.75 -6.01 4.56
C MET A 12 23.57 -5.55 3.71
N LEU A 13 23.29 -4.25 3.66
CA LEU A 13 22.23 -3.69 2.82
C LEU A 13 22.43 -4.05 1.34
N SER A 14 23.66 -3.92 0.86
CA SER A 14 24.04 -4.29 -0.50
C SER A 14 23.83 -5.79 -0.77
N ALA A 15 24.19 -6.65 0.19
CA ALA A 15 23.96 -8.09 0.08
C ALA A 15 22.47 -8.45 -0.02
N MET A 16 21.63 -7.79 0.79
CA MET A 16 20.18 -7.96 0.73
C MET A 16 19.59 -7.51 -0.61
N ILE A 17 20.03 -6.36 -1.16
CA ILE A 17 19.58 -5.87 -2.48
C ILE A 17 19.94 -6.88 -3.57
N ARG A 18 21.19 -7.37 -3.59
CA ARG A 18 21.63 -8.40 -4.54
C ARG A 18 20.80 -9.68 -4.44
N LEU A 19 20.48 -10.11 -3.22
CA LEU A 19 19.61 -11.28 -3.00
C LEU A 19 18.20 -11.05 -3.58
N LEU A 20 17.60 -9.87 -3.39
CA LEU A 20 16.32 -9.50 -4.02
C LEU A 20 16.39 -9.54 -5.54
N GLU A 21 17.50 -9.07 -6.11
CA GLU A 21 17.76 -9.05 -7.55
C GLU A 21 18.08 -10.44 -8.13
N GLY A 22 18.31 -11.44 -7.27
CA GLY A 22 18.66 -12.80 -7.69
C GLY A 22 20.12 -12.93 -8.14
N ASP A 23 20.99 -12.01 -7.71
CA ASP A 23 22.42 -12.05 -8.00
C ASP A 23 23.11 -13.14 -7.15
N PRO A 24 23.74 -14.15 -7.78
CA PRO A 24 24.41 -15.24 -7.06
C PRO A 24 25.63 -14.79 -6.25
N SER A 25 26.11 -13.55 -6.46
CA SER A 25 27.20 -12.91 -5.71
C SER A 25 26.72 -12.07 -4.51
N SER A 26 25.48 -12.29 -4.04
CA SER A 26 24.92 -11.59 -2.89
C SER A 26 25.77 -11.76 -1.62
N GLY A 27 26.39 -12.93 -1.44
CA GLY A 27 27.08 -13.28 -0.19
C GLY A 27 26.15 -13.50 1.01
N LEU A 28 24.82 -13.40 0.80
CA LEU A 28 23.76 -13.65 1.76
C LEU A 28 22.76 -14.64 1.16
N THR A 29 22.52 -15.74 1.86
CA THR A 29 21.53 -16.75 1.48
C THR A 29 20.14 -16.40 1.98
N PHE A 30 19.12 -17.02 1.39
CA PHE A 30 17.75 -16.87 1.87
C PHE A 30 17.58 -17.40 3.31
N ASP A 31 18.22 -18.51 3.67
CA ASP A 31 18.09 -19.11 5.00
C ASP A 31 18.69 -18.22 6.10
N GLU A 32 19.81 -17.55 5.80
CA GLU A 32 20.42 -16.55 6.69
C GLU A 32 19.48 -15.35 6.87
N LEU A 33 18.94 -14.80 5.78
CA LEU A 33 17.95 -13.72 5.84
C LEU A 33 16.70 -14.14 6.63
N TYR A 34 16.18 -15.34 6.35
CA TYR A 34 14.98 -15.89 7.00
C TYR A 34 15.14 -15.99 8.51
N SER A 35 16.34 -16.37 8.96
CA SER A 35 16.73 -16.48 10.36
C SER A 35 17.01 -15.11 11.01
N PHE A 36 17.32 -14.09 10.19
CA PHE A 36 17.62 -12.73 10.63
C PHE A 36 16.36 -11.90 10.97
N GLN A 37 15.16 -12.36 10.58
CA GLN A 37 13.93 -11.64 10.91
C GLN A 37 13.68 -11.59 12.43
N ASP A 38 13.51 -10.39 12.96
CA ASP A 38 13.20 -10.16 14.37
C ASP A 38 11.79 -10.62 14.76
N GLU A 39 11.55 -10.73 16.07
CA GLU A 39 10.24 -11.10 16.62
C GLU A 39 9.11 -10.15 16.18
N ASP A 40 9.43 -8.86 16.01
CA ASP A 40 8.51 -7.82 15.54
C ASP A 40 8.31 -7.83 14.02
N GLY A 41 8.93 -8.77 13.31
CA GLY A 41 8.85 -8.96 11.86
C GLY A 41 9.85 -8.15 11.05
N SER A 42 10.60 -7.23 11.68
CA SER A 42 11.55 -6.37 10.98
C SER A 42 12.84 -7.09 10.59
N PHE A 43 13.60 -6.49 9.69
CA PHE A 43 14.96 -6.90 9.33
C PHE A 43 15.95 -5.78 9.67
N LYS A 44 15.71 -5.07 10.78
CA LYS A 44 16.56 -3.95 11.20
C LYS A 44 17.99 -4.43 11.44
N LEU A 45 18.96 -3.64 11.01
CA LEU A 45 20.38 -3.91 11.20
C LEU A 45 20.92 -3.31 12.52
N LEU A 46 20.08 -2.56 13.23
CA LEU A 46 20.37 -1.93 14.51
C LEU A 46 19.50 -2.53 15.61
N ASP A 47 20.03 -2.60 16.83
CA ASP A 47 19.36 -3.21 17.98
C ASP A 47 18.09 -2.45 18.44
N SER A 48 17.95 -1.18 18.05
CA SER A 48 16.79 -0.36 18.43
C SER A 48 16.47 0.72 17.39
N TYR A 49 15.26 1.25 17.47
CA TYR A 49 14.83 2.42 16.70
C TYR A 49 15.25 3.76 17.34
N GLU A 50 15.88 3.74 18.52
CA GLU A 50 16.32 4.93 19.27
C GLU A 50 17.63 5.50 18.68
N VAL A 51 17.57 5.85 17.40
CA VAL A 51 18.66 6.40 16.61
C VAL A 51 18.17 7.62 15.82
N PRO A 52 19.09 8.47 15.30
CA PRO A 52 18.76 9.55 14.39
C PRO A 52 17.86 9.11 13.22
N GLY A 53 17.04 10.03 12.70
CA GLY A 53 15.99 9.70 11.73
C GLY A 53 16.51 9.15 10.40
N ASP A 54 17.66 9.66 9.95
CA ASP A 54 18.41 9.15 8.79
C ASP A 54 18.87 7.71 9.01
N ALA A 55 19.58 7.44 10.10
CA ALA A 55 20.03 6.09 10.45
C ALA A 55 18.86 5.11 10.63
N ARG A 56 17.72 5.59 11.14
CA ARG A 56 16.50 4.78 11.28
C ARG A 56 15.94 4.38 9.92
N VAL A 57 15.92 5.28 8.96
CA VAL A 57 15.48 4.98 7.59
C VAL A 57 16.44 3.98 6.95
N ASP A 58 17.74 4.28 6.93
CA ASP A 58 18.73 3.52 6.19
C ASP A 58 18.98 2.12 6.76
N PHE A 59 18.96 1.99 8.09
CA PHE A 59 19.38 0.76 8.75
C PHE A 59 18.28 0.05 9.54
N CYS A 60 17.07 0.61 9.62
CA CYS A 60 15.92 -0.11 10.20
C CYS A 60 14.81 -0.32 9.17
N HIS A 61 14.35 0.75 8.52
CA HIS A 61 13.21 0.69 7.60
C HIS A 61 13.57 0.09 6.24
N THR A 62 14.62 0.58 5.58
CA THR A 62 15.03 0.10 4.25
C THR A 62 15.37 -1.40 4.24
N PRO A 63 16.15 -1.95 5.20
CA PRO A 63 16.38 -3.39 5.30
C PRO A 63 15.09 -4.18 5.48
N THR A 64 14.15 -3.64 6.28
CA THR A 64 12.84 -4.27 6.49
C THR A 64 12.03 -4.33 5.20
N TYR A 65 12.06 -3.28 4.37
CA TYR A 65 11.40 -3.32 3.05
C TYR A 65 12.03 -4.36 2.14
N ILE A 66 13.37 -4.44 2.10
CA ILE A 66 14.08 -5.39 1.24
C ILE A 66 13.80 -6.83 1.69
N GLY A 67 13.91 -7.12 2.98
CA GLY A 67 13.59 -8.45 3.53
C GLY A 67 12.14 -8.84 3.28
N SER A 68 11.20 -7.89 3.43
CA SER A 68 9.79 -8.10 3.09
C SER A 68 9.59 -8.42 1.60
N ALA A 69 10.25 -7.69 0.70
CA ALA A 69 10.17 -7.92 -0.74
C ALA A 69 10.79 -9.27 -1.15
N ILE A 70 11.85 -9.72 -0.47
CA ILE A 70 12.43 -11.06 -0.69
C ILE A 70 11.44 -12.14 -0.24
N LEU A 71 10.82 -11.99 0.94
CA LEU A 71 9.77 -12.89 1.41
C LEU A 71 8.56 -12.92 0.47
N MET A 72 8.13 -11.77 -0.06
CA MET A 72 7.07 -11.69 -1.07
C MET A 72 7.43 -12.54 -2.29
N LYS A 73 8.63 -12.33 -2.84
CA LYS A 73 9.10 -13.05 -4.03
C LYS A 73 9.11 -14.56 -3.80
N LYS A 74 9.66 -15.02 -2.67
CA LYS A 74 9.68 -16.44 -2.29
C LYS A 74 8.31 -17.05 -2.08
N TYR A 75 7.40 -16.30 -1.45
CA TYR A 75 6.02 -16.72 -1.30
C TYR A 75 5.33 -16.90 -2.66
N LEU A 76 5.54 -15.95 -3.58
CA LEU A 76 5.00 -16.01 -4.95
C LEU A 76 5.64 -17.13 -5.80
N ASP A 77 6.90 -17.48 -5.53
CA ASP A 77 7.59 -18.62 -6.15
C ASP A 77 7.09 -19.99 -5.64
N GLY A 78 6.14 -20.00 -4.68
CA GLY A 78 5.43 -21.19 -4.21
C GLY A 78 5.74 -21.60 -2.77
N GLU A 79 6.61 -20.89 -2.06
CA GLU A 79 6.93 -21.15 -0.65
C GLU A 79 5.81 -20.63 0.29
N VAL A 80 4.60 -21.18 0.15
CA VAL A 80 3.39 -20.69 0.85
C VAL A 80 3.47 -20.77 2.37
N SER A 81 4.35 -21.60 2.93
CA SER A 81 4.61 -21.68 4.38
C SER A 81 5.23 -20.39 4.94
N LEU A 82 5.72 -19.49 4.10
CA LEU A 82 6.28 -18.19 4.50
C LEU A 82 5.21 -17.16 4.89
N LYS A 83 3.91 -17.46 4.67
CA LYS A 83 2.81 -16.51 4.83
C LYS A 83 2.87 -15.74 6.16
N ASP A 84 3.00 -16.42 7.28
CA ASP A 84 2.95 -15.77 8.61
C ASP A 84 4.16 -14.85 8.85
N LYS A 85 5.34 -15.24 8.35
CA LYS A 85 6.53 -14.39 8.42
C LYS A 85 6.44 -13.20 7.48
N LEU A 86 5.87 -13.39 6.29
CA LEU A 86 5.61 -12.33 5.34
C LEU A 86 4.61 -11.31 5.93
N GLU A 87 3.50 -11.77 6.51
CA GLU A 87 2.53 -10.92 7.20
C GLU A 87 3.21 -10.04 8.26
N LYS A 88 4.05 -10.63 9.12
CA LYS A 88 4.82 -9.86 10.12
C LYS A 88 5.78 -8.85 9.49
N ALA A 89 6.46 -9.22 8.40
CA ALA A 89 7.38 -8.32 7.70
C ALA A 89 6.67 -7.11 7.06
N LEU A 90 5.51 -7.36 6.45
CA LEU A 90 4.66 -6.29 5.90
C LEU A 90 4.10 -5.40 7.01
N GLY A 91 3.68 -6.00 8.13
CA GLY A 91 3.28 -5.25 9.33
C GLY A 91 4.40 -4.38 9.88
N ALA A 92 5.63 -4.88 9.96
CA ALA A 92 6.80 -4.10 10.39
C ALA A 92 7.12 -2.94 9.44
N SER A 93 6.82 -3.08 8.15
CA SER A 93 7.02 -2.05 7.13
C SER A 93 6.05 -0.87 7.27
N LEU A 94 4.96 -1.01 8.03
CA LEU A 94 3.98 0.07 8.26
C LEU A 94 4.51 1.21 9.14
N LYS A 95 5.51 0.95 10.00
CA LYS A 95 5.97 1.87 11.05
C LYS A 95 6.38 3.26 10.56
N SER A 96 6.79 3.37 9.30
CA SER A 96 7.28 4.60 8.65
C SER A 96 6.30 5.17 7.61
N GLY A 97 5.20 4.49 7.30
CA GLY A 97 4.32 4.85 6.18
C GLY A 97 5.06 4.88 4.82
N LEU A 98 6.14 4.12 4.69
CA LEU A 98 7.06 4.10 3.56
C LEU A 98 7.73 5.45 3.24
N LEU A 99 7.78 6.38 4.19
CA LEU A 99 8.46 7.67 4.00
C LEU A 99 9.98 7.54 4.17
N GLY A 100 10.73 8.30 3.38
CA GLY A 100 12.15 8.59 3.65
C GLY A 100 12.33 9.62 4.78
N HIS A 101 13.58 10.03 5.03
CA HIS A 101 13.89 11.03 6.06
C HIS A 101 13.92 12.46 5.50
N GLY A 102 13.52 13.44 6.32
CA GLY A 102 13.75 14.86 6.05
C GLY A 102 13.30 15.32 4.66
N TYR A 103 14.19 16.01 3.94
CA TYR A 103 13.93 16.54 2.60
C TYR A 103 13.87 15.49 1.50
N ASP A 104 14.38 14.28 1.76
CA ASP A 104 14.40 13.15 0.81
C ASP A 104 13.21 12.20 0.99
N ALA A 105 12.20 12.59 1.78
CA ALA A 105 11.05 11.76 2.10
C ALA A 105 10.38 11.15 0.86
N GLU A 106 10.25 11.95 -0.19
CA GLU A 106 9.64 11.57 -1.47
C GLU A 106 10.48 10.56 -2.25
N SER A 107 11.77 10.83 -2.39
CA SER A 107 12.74 9.91 -3.03
C SER A 107 12.82 8.57 -2.27
N GLY A 108 12.79 8.62 -0.94
CA GLY A 108 12.74 7.43 -0.09
C GLY A 108 11.47 6.61 -0.30
N ARG A 109 10.32 7.26 -0.44
CA ARG A 109 9.06 6.58 -0.76
C ARG A 109 9.07 5.90 -2.12
N ILE A 110 9.54 6.61 -3.15
CA ILE A 110 9.72 6.03 -4.49
C ILE A 110 10.65 4.81 -4.42
N SER A 111 11.74 4.90 -3.66
CA SER A 111 12.68 3.79 -3.46
C SER A 111 12.00 2.59 -2.78
N ALA A 112 11.24 2.82 -1.70
CA ALA A 112 10.48 1.79 -1.02
C ALA A 112 9.45 1.10 -1.95
N MET A 113 8.68 1.88 -2.72
CA MET A 113 7.74 1.34 -3.70
C MET A 113 8.45 0.45 -4.73
N ASN A 114 9.59 0.89 -5.26
CA ASN A 114 10.37 0.12 -6.22
C ASN A 114 10.94 -1.19 -5.63
N ILE A 115 11.34 -1.20 -4.36
CA ILE A 115 11.77 -2.41 -3.66
C ILE A 115 10.62 -3.43 -3.63
N PHE A 116 9.42 -3.02 -3.24
CA PHE A 116 8.26 -3.91 -3.22
C PHE A 116 7.82 -4.35 -4.64
N ILE A 117 7.89 -3.45 -5.63
CA ILE A 117 7.62 -3.82 -7.03
C ILE A 117 8.57 -4.94 -7.49
N LYS A 118 9.87 -4.85 -7.18
CA LYS A 118 10.85 -5.92 -7.44
C LYS A 118 10.49 -7.24 -6.73
N GLY A 119 9.85 -7.16 -5.57
CA GLY A 119 9.35 -8.31 -4.80
C GLY A 119 8.04 -8.92 -5.30
N GLY A 120 7.39 -8.33 -6.31
CA GLY A 120 6.11 -8.82 -6.85
C GLY A 120 4.87 -8.15 -6.25
N LEU A 121 4.99 -6.90 -5.77
CA LEU A 121 3.88 -6.15 -5.15
C LEU A 121 2.56 -6.21 -5.91
N ARG A 122 2.58 -6.07 -7.25
CA ARG A 122 1.36 -6.10 -8.07
C ARG A 122 0.55 -7.39 -7.86
N GLU A 123 1.23 -8.53 -7.81
CA GLU A 123 0.59 -9.84 -7.62
C GLU A 123 0.05 -9.99 -6.19
N ILE A 124 0.80 -9.45 -5.21
CA ILE A 124 0.34 -9.40 -3.81
C ILE A 124 -0.95 -8.58 -3.69
N LEU A 125 -1.02 -7.39 -4.31
CA LEU A 125 -2.21 -6.54 -4.30
C LEU A 125 -3.40 -7.21 -5.01
N GLU A 126 -3.16 -7.89 -6.13
CA GLU A 126 -4.25 -8.45 -6.93
C GLU A 126 -4.83 -9.75 -6.34
N ASN A 127 -3.97 -10.67 -5.90
CA ASN A 127 -4.36 -12.05 -5.57
C ASN A 127 -4.07 -12.47 -4.13
N HIS A 128 -3.31 -11.66 -3.37
CA HIS A 128 -2.92 -11.96 -2.00
C HIS A 128 -3.17 -10.81 -1.01
N TYR A 129 -4.16 -9.96 -1.30
CA TYR A 129 -4.55 -8.80 -0.48
C TYR A 129 -4.90 -9.14 0.98
N TYR A 130 -5.19 -10.41 1.28
CA TYR A 130 -5.51 -10.90 2.62
C TYR A 130 -4.29 -11.19 3.50
N ILE A 131 -3.06 -11.16 2.97
CA ILE A 131 -1.86 -11.46 3.76
C ILE A 131 -1.63 -10.40 4.84
N CYS A 132 -1.78 -9.12 4.48
CA CYS A 132 -1.69 -7.99 5.41
C CYS A 132 -2.60 -6.87 4.90
N PRO A 133 -3.87 -6.83 5.33
CA PRO A 133 -4.84 -5.82 4.90
C PRO A 133 -4.37 -4.38 5.13
N GLU A 134 -3.62 -4.12 6.21
CA GLU A 134 -3.07 -2.82 6.56
C GLU A 134 -2.00 -2.36 5.57
N PHE A 135 -1.12 -3.27 5.15
CA PHE A 135 -0.13 -2.97 4.11
C PHE A 135 -0.79 -2.75 2.76
N HIS A 136 -1.79 -3.57 2.42
CA HIS A 136 -2.60 -3.38 1.23
C HIS A 136 -3.31 -2.01 1.22
N ASP A 137 -3.85 -1.60 2.37
CA ASP A 137 -4.49 -0.30 2.57
C ASP A 137 -3.52 0.87 2.36
N LEU A 138 -2.35 0.81 3.01
CA LEU A 138 -1.30 1.81 2.88
C LEU A 138 -0.88 2.00 1.42
N ILE A 139 -0.58 0.91 0.71
CA ILE A 139 -0.13 0.97 -0.67
C ILE A 139 -1.20 1.57 -1.58
N HIS A 140 -2.47 1.15 -1.43
CA HIS A 140 -3.52 1.71 -2.27
C HIS A 140 -3.78 3.18 -1.98
N ASN A 141 -3.75 3.61 -0.72
CA ASN A 141 -3.91 5.02 -0.36
C ASN A 141 -2.76 5.88 -0.91
N ILE A 142 -1.52 5.38 -0.90
CA ILE A 142 -0.39 6.01 -1.61
C ILE A 142 -0.72 6.13 -3.11
N LEU A 143 -1.15 5.05 -3.75
CA LEU A 143 -1.43 5.06 -5.20
C LEU A 143 -2.58 6.02 -5.56
N HIS A 144 -3.64 6.10 -4.75
CA HIS A 144 -4.74 7.03 -5.00
C HIS A 144 -4.27 8.48 -4.92
N GLN A 145 -3.53 8.81 -3.86
CA GLN A 145 -2.92 10.13 -3.67
C GLN A 145 -2.09 10.52 -4.89
N TYR A 146 -1.14 9.68 -5.33
CA TYR A 146 -0.29 10.05 -6.47
C TYR A 146 -1.00 10.02 -7.83
N ASN A 147 -2.08 9.25 -8.01
CA ASN A 147 -2.92 9.38 -9.21
C ASN A 147 -3.60 10.76 -9.27
N SER A 148 -4.05 11.29 -8.13
CA SER A 148 -4.60 12.64 -8.02
C SER A 148 -3.50 13.71 -8.16
N ASP A 149 -2.35 13.54 -7.52
CA ASP A 149 -1.24 14.49 -7.61
C ASP A 149 -0.67 14.59 -9.02
N LEU A 150 -0.56 13.47 -9.75
CA LEU A 150 -0.17 13.47 -11.17
C LEU A 150 -1.18 14.25 -12.03
N PHE A 151 -2.47 14.15 -11.72
CA PHE A 151 -3.51 14.89 -12.43
C PHE A 151 -3.40 16.41 -12.17
N TRP A 152 -3.09 16.81 -10.95
CA TRP A 152 -2.98 18.23 -10.55
C TRP A 152 -1.58 18.85 -10.73
N GLY A 153 -0.56 18.02 -11.00
CA GLY A 153 0.83 18.47 -11.12
C GLY A 153 1.52 18.70 -9.76
N TYR A 154 1.06 18.02 -8.70
CA TYR A 154 1.54 18.15 -7.32
C TYR A 154 2.64 17.15 -6.95
N THR A 155 3.44 16.71 -7.92
CA THR A 155 4.51 15.72 -7.74
C THR A 155 5.91 16.34 -7.56
N LYS A 156 5.98 17.60 -7.12
CA LYS A 156 7.26 18.29 -6.93
C LYS A 156 7.79 18.12 -5.50
N GLY A 157 9.10 17.90 -5.38
CA GLY A 157 9.82 17.87 -4.10
C GLY A 157 9.96 19.24 -3.44
N THR A 158 10.49 19.23 -2.23
CA THR A 158 10.67 20.44 -1.40
C THR A 158 11.55 21.49 -2.08
N TRP A 159 12.51 21.08 -2.90
CA TRP A 159 13.42 21.96 -3.61
C TRP A 159 13.07 22.10 -5.10
N GLY A 160 11.87 21.68 -5.49
CA GLY A 160 11.39 21.73 -6.86
C GLY A 160 11.83 20.56 -7.73
N GLU A 161 12.34 19.47 -7.14
CA GLU A 161 12.60 18.21 -7.83
C GLU A 161 11.33 17.72 -8.52
N ASP A 162 11.43 17.22 -9.74
CA ASP A 162 10.28 16.67 -10.45
C ASP A 162 10.26 15.15 -10.34
N TYR A 163 9.24 14.63 -9.64
CA TYR A 163 9.01 13.20 -9.49
C TYR A 163 7.87 12.66 -10.38
N ALA A 164 7.28 13.50 -11.25
CA ALA A 164 6.10 13.12 -12.06
C ALA A 164 6.34 11.83 -12.85
N SER A 165 7.45 11.74 -13.60
CA SER A 165 7.76 10.56 -14.41
C SER A 165 7.93 9.29 -13.56
N LYS A 166 8.59 9.41 -12.40
CA LYS A 166 8.83 8.26 -11.51
C LYS A 166 7.51 7.75 -10.92
N TRP A 167 6.62 8.66 -10.52
CA TRP A 167 5.29 8.27 -10.04
C TRP A 167 4.42 7.71 -11.13
N GLN A 168 4.48 8.28 -12.33
CA GLN A 168 3.75 7.76 -13.49
C GLN A 168 4.13 6.30 -13.76
N GLU A 169 5.43 5.97 -13.75
CA GLU A 169 5.92 4.61 -13.89
C GLU A 169 5.40 3.67 -12.78
N ILE A 170 5.44 4.11 -11.52
CA ILE A 170 4.95 3.34 -10.38
C ILE A 170 3.44 3.06 -10.51
N VAL A 171 2.62 4.09 -10.70
CA VAL A 171 1.15 3.92 -10.77
C VAL A 171 0.73 3.09 -11.99
N ASP A 172 1.46 3.19 -13.10
CA ASP A 172 1.19 2.38 -14.29
C ASP A 172 1.55 0.91 -14.07
N SER A 173 2.68 0.65 -13.41
CA SER A 173 3.15 -0.72 -13.12
C SER A 173 2.24 -1.46 -12.12
N LEU A 174 1.52 -0.74 -11.26
CA LEU A 174 0.68 -1.30 -10.20
C LEU A 174 -0.82 -1.32 -10.53
N LYS A 175 -1.19 -1.19 -11.81
CA LYS A 175 -2.58 -1.38 -12.25
C LYS A 175 -2.99 -2.86 -12.12
N ILE A 176 -3.90 -3.11 -11.20
CA ILE A 176 -4.56 -4.42 -10.98
C ILE A 176 -5.84 -4.54 -11.81
N ASN A 177 -6.28 -5.76 -12.12
CA ASN A 177 -7.47 -5.97 -12.96
C ASN A 177 -8.77 -6.03 -12.15
N ARG A 178 -8.70 -6.26 -10.85
CA ARG A 178 -9.85 -6.37 -9.96
C ARG A 178 -9.53 -5.75 -8.61
N ARG A 179 -10.52 -5.17 -7.94
CA ARG A 179 -10.41 -4.70 -6.55
C ARG A 179 -11.76 -4.73 -5.84
N LEU A 180 -11.72 -4.61 -4.52
CA LEU A 180 -12.90 -4.41 -3.69
C LEU A 180 -13.28 -2.93 -3.68
N TYR A 181 -14.59 -2.66 -3.81
CA TYR A 181 -15.20 -1.34 -3.85
C TYR A 181 -16.34 -1.24 -2.83
N ILE A 182 -16.32 -0.19 -2.02
CA ILE A 182 -17.29 0.12 -0.99
C ILE A 182 -18.34 1.07 -1.58
N ALA A 183 -19.60 0.64 -1.58
CA ALA A 183 -20.75 1.47 -1.89
C ALA A 183 -21.53 1.80 -0.61
N TYR A 184 -21.69 3.09 -0.33
CA TYR A 184 -22.47 3.62 0.81
C TYR A 184 -23.64 4.51 0.36
N GLY A 185 -23.84 4.66 -0.96
CA GLY A 185 -24.88 5.52 -1.56
C GLY A 185 -25.64 4.82 -2.69
N SER A 186 -25.83 5.50 -3.83
CA SER A 186 -26.63 5.02 -4.97
C SER A 186 -26.19 3.65 -5.51
N ASN A 187 -24.89 3.36 -5.48
CA ASN A 187 -24.31 2.09 -5.91
C ASN A 187 -24.60 0.92 -4.94
N MET A 188 -25.29 1.15 -3.81
CA MET A 188 -25.87 0.07 -3.01
C MET A 188 -27.09 -0.56 -3.69
N ASN A 189 -27.78 0.18 -4.56
CA ASN A 189 -28.88 -0.38 -5.35
C ASN A 189 -28.33 -1.27 -6.45
N ARG A 190 -28.66 -2.57 -6.41
CA ARG A 190 -28.13 -3.58 -7.34
C ARG A 190 -28.40 -3.26 -8.82
N THR A 191 -29.60 -2.77 -9.16
CA THR A 191 -29.95 -2.41 -10.54
C THR A 191 -29.09 -1.26 -11.03
N GLN A 192 -28.93 -0.23 -10.19
CA GLN A 192 -28.06 0.91 -10.49
C GLN A 192 -26.59 0.52 -10.62
N MET A 193 -26.09 -0.32 -9.72
CA MET A 193 -24.72 -0.81 -9.77
C MET A 193 -24.46 -1.61 -11.05
N LEU A 194 -25.32 -2.59 -11.38
CA LEU A 194 -25.14 -3.43 -12.57
C LEU A 194 -25.36 -2.67 -13.89
N SER A 195 -26.15 -1.59 -13.88
CA SER A 195 -26.26 -0.70 -15.05
C SER A 195 -24.96 0.03 -15.36
N ARG A 196 -24.17 0.39 -14.32
CA ARG A 196 -22.89 1.11 -14.47
C ARG A 196 -21.71 0.14 -14.63
N CYS A 197 -21.75 -0.95 -13.87
CA CYS A 197 -20.71 -1.96 -13.73
C CYS A 197 -21.30 -3.37 -13.94
N PRO A 198 -21.55 -3.79 -15.19
CA PRO A 198 -22.20 -5.07 -15.47
C PRO A 198 -21.44 -6.31 -14.98
N SER A 199 -20.13 -6.18 -14.73
CA SER A 199 -19.28 -7.29 -14.27
C SER A 199 -19.09 -7.30 -12.74
N ALA A 200 -19.72 -6.38 -12.01
CA ALA A 200 -19.57 -6.26 -10.56
C ALA A 200 -20.21 -7.45 -9.84
N ILE A 201 -19.50 -7.96 -8.84
CA ILE A 201 -19.94 -9.09 -8.00
C ILE A 201 -20.15 -8.57 -6.58
N LEU A 202 -21.32 -8.81 -6.00
CA LEU A 202 -21.57 -8.47 -4.59
C LEU A 202 -20.80 -9.44 -3.71
N ILE A 203 -19.87 -8.92 -2.91
CA ILE A 203 -19.05 -9.72 -1.98
C ILE A 203 -19.74 -9.82 -0.62
N GLY A 204 -20.28 -8.73 -0.10
CA GLY A 204 -20.93 -8.75 1.20
C GLY A 204 -21.42 -7.39 1.68
N LYS A 205 -21.91 -7.38 2.91
CA LYS A 205 -22.33 -6.19 3.65
C LYS A 205 -21.31 -5.91 4.76
N THR A 206 -21.14 -4.64 5.09
CA THR A 206 -20.25 -4.22 6.18
C THR A 206 -20.75 -2.93 6.81
N TYR A 207 -20.10 -2.51 7.90
CA TYR A 207 -20.21 -1.18 8.46
C TYR A 207 -18.85 -0.50 8.37
N LEU A 208 -18.86 0.77 7.95
CA LEU A 208 -17.70 1.65 8.05
C LEU A 208 -17.67 2.22 9.46
N GLU A 209 -16.80 1.64 10.30
CA GLU A 209 -16.58 2.05 11.69
C GLU A 209 -15.84 3.39 11.72
N ASP A 210 -16.29 4.32 12.57
CA ASP A 210 -15.79 5.69 12.67
C ASP A 210 -15.99 6.54 11.40
N TRP A 211 -17.05 6.24 10.64
CA TRP A 211 -17.49 7.03 9.49
C TRP A 211 -18.98 7.37 9.59
N GLU A 212 -19.31 8.63 9.30
CA GLU A 212 -20.68 9.13 9.19
C GLU A 212 -21.03 9.38 7.72
N PHE A 213 -22.19 8.86 7.29
CA PHE A 213 -22.78 9.23 6.02
C PHE A 213 -23.24 10.67 6.08
N THR A 214 -22.77 11.48 5.14
CA THR A 214 -23.18 12.88 4.96
C THR A 214 -23.73 13.09 3.56
N MET A 215 -24.45 14.19 3.37
CA MET A 215 -24.99 14.55 2.06
C MET A 215 -24.89 16.07 1.85
N PRO A 216 -23.67 16.62 1.76
CA PRO A 216 -23.49 18.06 1.54
C PRO A 216 -24.15 18.50 0.23
N HIS A 217 -23.93 17.74 -0.84
CA HIS A 217 -24.58 17.91 -2.15
C HIS A 217 -25.05 16.56 -2.70
N TYR A 218 -24.17 15.56 -2.64
CA TYR A 218 -24.44 14.16 -2.95
C TYR A 218 -23.94 13.28 -1.79
N ALA A 219 -24.23 11.97 -1.86
CA ALA A 219 -23.85 11.00 -0.84
C ALA A 219 -22.32 11.00 -0.61
N ASN A 220 -21.89 11.27 0.62
CA ASN A 220 -20.49 11.28 1.02
C ASN A 220 -20.31 10.51 2.35
N ILE A 221 -19.06 10.26 2.73
CA ILE A 221 -18.70 9.78 4.06
C ILE A 221 -17.59 10.65 4.66
N GLU A 222 -17.68 10.92 5.95
CA GLU A 222 -16.70 11.71 6.70
C GLU A 222 -16.26 10.94 7.95
N ARG A 223 -14.98 11.08 8.32
CA ARG A 223 -14.45 10.45 9.54
C ARG A 223 -15.14 11.06 10.76
N LYS A 224 -15.72 10.21 11.61
CA LYS A 224 -16.37 10.61 12.86
C LYS A 224 -16.39 9.46 13.86
N GLU A 225 -15.61 9.61 14.92
CA GLU A 225 -15.46 8.61 15.97
C GLU A 225 -16.82 8.20 16.57
N GLY A 226 -17.02 6.88 16.75
CA GLY A 226 -18.23 6.29 17.31
C GLY A 226 -19.42 6.24 16.35
N LYS A 227 -19.29 6.72 15.11
CA LYS A 227 -20.32 6.58 14.07
C LYS A 227 -20.10 5.31 13.25
N LYS A 228 -21.19 4.83 12.65
CA LYS A 228 -21.18 3.65 11.78
C LYS A 228 -22.04 3.90 10.56
N THR A 229 -21.49 3.66 9.38
CA THR A 229 -22.21 3.81 8.11
C THR A 229 -22.38 2.45 7.44
N PRO A 230 -23.63 2.02 7.12
CA PRO A 230 -23.84 0.75 6.40
C PRO A 230 -23.31 0.85 4.97
N ALA A 231 -22.66 -0.22 4.50
CA ALA A 231 -22.11 -0.28 3.16
C ALA A 231 -22.22 -1.68 2.54
N LEU A 232 -22.19 -1.73 1.21
CA LEU A 232 -21.99 -2.96 0.44
C LEU A 232 -20.58 -2.98 -0.14
N VAL A 233 -19.96 -4.16 -0.14
CA VAL A 233 -18.67 -4.37 -0.80
C VAL A 233 -18.89 -5.16 -2.08
N TRP A 234 -18.38 -4.62 -3.18
CA TRP A 234 -18.40 -5.20 -4.51
C TRP A 234 -16.98 -5.55 -4.95
N GLN A 235 -16.82 -6.63 -5.70
CA GLN A 235 -15.64 -6.81 -6.54
C GLN A 235 -15.93 -6.20 -7.90
N ILE A 236 -15.05 -5.31 -8.35
CA ILE A 236 -15.16 -4.61 -9.63
C ILE A 236 -13.94 -4.91 -10.50
N THR A 237 -14.12 -4.92 -11.82
CA THR A 237 -13.01 -5.00 -12.77
C THR A 237 -12.40 -3.62 -13.04
N LYS A 238 -11.22 -3.58 -13.66
CA LYS A 238 -10.60 -2.33 -14.15
C LYS A 238 -11.52 -1.53 -15.08
N LYS A 239 -12.35 -2.21 -15.88
CA LYS A 239 -13.34 -1.55 -16.77
C LYS A 239 -14.48 -0.94 -15.97
N ASP A 240 -14.97 -1.63 -14.94
CA ASP A 240 -16.00 -1.14 -14.04
C ASP A 240 -15.49 0.08 -13.25
N GLU A 241 -14.26 0.02 -12.72
CA GLU A 241 -13.63 1.16 -12.03
C GLU A 241 -13.50 2.38 -12.96
N ALA A 242 -13.12 2.19 -14.23
CA ALA A 242 -13.07 3.28 -15.20
C ALA A 242 -14.45 3.89 -15.48
N ALA A 243 -15.53 3.10 -15.41
CA ALA A 243 -16.90 3.60 -15.52
C ALA A 243 -17.32 4.39 -14.27
N LEU A 244 -16.98 3.90 -13.08
CA LEU A 244 -17.20 4.61 -11.81
C LEU A 244 -16.42 5.91 -11.76
N ASN A 245 -15.13 5.94 -12.15
CA ASN A 245 -14.35 7.18 -12.18
C ASN A 245 -15.03 8.30 -12.99
N ARG A 246 -15.63 7.95 -14.14
CA ARG A 246 -16.38 8.93 -14.95
C ARG A 246 -17.68 9.36 -14.27
N TYR A 247 -18.37 8.42 -13.62
CA TYR A 247 -19.63 8.69 -12.94
C TYR A 247 -19.45 9.58 -11.70
N GLU A 248 -18.42 9.30 -10.89
CA GLU A 248 -18.10 10.02 -9.65
C GLU A 248 -17.28 11.30 -9.92
N GLY A 249 -16.87 11.57 -11.17
CA GLY A 249 -16.09 12.76 -11.51
C GLY A 249 -14.66 12.77 -10.95
N TYR A 250 -14.05 11.59 -10.78
CA TYR A 250 -12.70 11.42 -10.25
C TYR A 250 -11.61 12.01 -11.16
N PRO A 251 -10.57 12.68 -10.63
CA PRO A 251 -10.32 12.99 -9.21
C PRO A 251 -10.85 14.38 -8.77
N LYS A 252 -11.72 15.02 -9.55
CA LYS A 252 -12.16 16.39 -9.27
C LYS A 252 -13.26 16.49 -8.22
N ALA A 253 -14.36 15.77 -8.41
CA ALA A 253 -15.52 15.83 -7.52
C ALA A 253 -15.40 14.85 -6.34
N TYR A 254 -14.84 13.67 -6.61
CA TYR A 254 -14.50 12.68 -5.60
C TYR A 254 -13.07 12.20 -5.81
N ASP A 255 -12.34 12.02 -4.71
CA ASP A 255 -11.10 11.25 -4.67
C ASP A 255 -11.39 9.81 -4.21
N LYS A 256 -10.36 8.98 -4.15
CA LYS A 256 -10.41 7.60 -3.68
C LYS A 256 -9.61 7.43 -2.42
N ILE A 257 -10.15 6.62 -1.53
CA ILE A 257 -9.44 6.10 -0.38
C ILE A 257 -9.68 4.61 -0.27
N ASN A 258 -8.72 3.89 0.28
CA ASN A 258 -8.95 2.56 0.79
C ASN A 258 -9.27 2.65 2.29
N ILE A 259 -10.19 1.80 2.72
CA ILE A 259 -10.63 1.65 4.11
C ILE A 259 -10.60 0.16 4.44
N ILE A 260 -10.05 -0.17 5.61
CA ILE A 260 -10.15 -1.52 6.16
C ILE A 260 -11.56 -1.72 6.70
N VAL A 261 -12.25 -2.72 6.15
CA VAL A 261 -13.61 -3.11 6.53
C VAL A 261 -13.65 -4.58 6.91
N ASN A 262 -14.66 -4.96 7.70
CA ASN A 262 -14.85 -6.35 8.09
C ASN A 262 -15.94 -6.99 7.21
N ILE A 263 -15.59 -8.07 6.50
CA ILE A 263 -16.54 -8.92 5.76
C ILE A 263 -16.50 -10.31 6.39
N ASP A 264 -17.61 -10.73 6.98
CA ASP A 264 -17.78 -12.06 7.59
C ASP A 264 -16.65 -12.45 8.58
N GLY A 265 -16.23 -11.50 9.41
CA GLY A 265 -15.19 -11.68 10.42
C GLY A 265 -13.76 -11.49 9.89
N ARG A 266 -13.59 -11.13 8.61
CA ARG A 266 -12.28 -10.98 7.97
C ARG A 266 -12.01 -9.50 7.63
N PRO A 267 -10.90 -8.92 8.13
CA PRO A 267 -10.48 -7.59 7.71
C PRO A 267 -10.00 -7.64 6.25
N VAL A 268 -10.49 -6.70 5.44
CA VAL A 268 -10.04 -6.49 4.06
C VAL A 268 -9.98 -5.00 3.78
N SER A 269 -8.99 -4.56 2.99
CA SER A 269 -8.93 -3.19 2.51
C SER A 269 -9.71 -3.06 1.19
N ALA A 270 -10.61 -2.08 1.11
CA ALA A 270 -11.47 -1.86 -0.05
C ALA A 270 -11.57 -0.37 -0.37
N MET A 271 -11.70 -0.06 -1.66
CA MET A 271 -11.71 1.32 -2.18
C MET A 271 -13.09 1.95 -2.01
N ALA A 272 -13.15 3.20 -1.55
CA ALA A 272 -14.33 4.06 -1.53
C ALA A 272 -14.02 5.36 -2.28
N TYR A 273 -15.05 6.00 -2.82
CA TYR A 273 -14.96 7.39 -3.27
C TYR A 273 -15.29 8.30 -2.09
N VAL A 274 -14.62 9.44 -1.96
CA VAL A 274 -14.93 10.49 -0.96
C VAL A 274 -14.87 11.85 -1.62
N MET A 275 -15.80 12.75 -1.26
CA MET A 275 -15.89 14.07 -1.87
C MET A 275 -14.61 14.87 -1.59
N THR A 276 -14.10 15.58 -2.60
CA THR A 276 -12.96 16.49 -2.44
C THR A 276 -13.39 17.76 -1.70
N GLU A 277 -12.46 18.46 -1.05
CA GLU A 277 -12.77 19.75 -0.40
C GLU A 277 -13.18 20.85 -1.39
N GLU A 278 -12.86 20.69 -2.68
CA GLU A 278 -13.14 21.66 -3.73
C GLU A 278 -14.60 21.62 -4.24
N TYR A 279 -15.41 20.65 -3.82
CA TYR A 279 -16.77 20.40 -4.32
C TYR A 279 -17.85 20.48 -3.22
#